data_AF-A0A2X3FB03-F1
#
_entry.id   AF-A0A2X3FB03-F1
#
_cell.length_a   1.000
_cell.length_b   1.000
_cell.length_c   1.000
_cell.angle_alpha   90.00
_cell.angle_beta   90.00
_cell.angle_gamma   90.00
#
_symmetry.space_group_name_H-M   'P 1'
#
loop_
_entity.id
_entity.type
_entity.pdbx_description
1 polymer ?
#
loop_
_entity_poly.entity_id
_entity_poly.type
_entity_poly.pdbx_seq_one_letter_code
_entity_poly.pdbx_strand_id
1 'polypeptide(L)'
;MPKVLKSLTNTEIAAAKPQKTEYMLRDGDGLALLIKPSGRKIWYFEYAPPALKKRTKISIGPYPVVTLAMARDFRLQYRRLLVQGIDPQAHLEQVAEEQRLQNECTLEKVAEQWLKEKKRTSDLSEDHAKDVWRSLEMHVFPSFG
;
A
#
# COMPACT_ATOMS: atom_id res chain seq x y z
N MET A 1 -3.72 37.67 5.94
CA MET A 1 -3.27 36.86 4.78
C MET A 1 -2.92 35.46 5.27
N PRO A 2 -3.28 34.38 4.55
CA PRO A 2 -2.86 33.03 4.92
C PRO A 2 -1.33 32.92 4.82
N LYS A 3 -0.68 32.32 5.84
CA LYS A 3 0.76 32.07 5.82
C LYS A 3 1.07 31.08 4.71
N VAL A 4 1.77 31.52 3.66
CA VAL A 4 2.29 30.64 2.61
C VAL A 4 3.42 29.82 3.21
N LEU A 5 3.25 28.50 3.29
CA LEU A 5 4.31 27.60 3.76
C LEU A 5 5.39 27.50 2.69
N LYS A 6 6.65 27.69 3.09
CA LYS A 6 7.80 27.45 2.22
C LYS A 6 7.88 25.94 1.96
N SER A 7 7.94 25.57 0.69
CA SER A 7 8.08 24.17 0.27
C SER A 7 9.47 23.63 0.63
N LEU A 8 9.57 22.33 0.95
CA LEU A 8 10.83 21.71 1.37
C LEU A 8 11.76 21.53 0.18
N THR A 9 13.06 21.51 0.50
CA THR A 9 14.14 21.17 -0.41
C THR A 9 14.85 19.90 0.05
N ASN A 10 15.51 19.20 -0.90
CA ASN A 10 16.30 18.01 -0.55
C ASN A 10 17.40 18.32 0.48
N THR A 11 18.00 19.52 0.42
CA THR A 11 19.00 20.00 1.38
C THR A 11 18.42 20.14 2.79
N GLU A 12 17.24 20.74 2.92
CA GLU A 12 16.55 20.88 4.22
C GLU A 12 16.18 19.49 4.79
N ILE A 13 15.72 18.58 3.93
CA ILE A 13 15.40 17.20 4.33
C ILE A 13 16.66 16.47 4.79
N ALA A 14 17.77 16.60 4.09
CA ALA A 14 19.04 15.97 4.46
C ALA A 14 19.57 16.53 5.78
N ALA A 15 19.50 17.86 5.97
CA ALA A 15 19.94 18.54 7.18
C ALA A 15 19.05 18.28 8.41
N ALA A 16 17.83 17.78 8.23
CA ALA A 16 16.91 17.48 9.32
C ALA A 16 17.47 16.39 10.26
N LYS A 17 17.73 16.77 11.51
CA LYS A 17 18.28 15.91 12.56
C LYS A 17 17.20 15.34 13.47
N PRO A 18 17.35 14.10 13.96
CA PRO A 18 16.47 13.55 14.97
C PRO A 18 16.46 14.41 16.25
N GLN A 19 15.31 14.50 16.91
CA GLN A 19 15.15 15.19 18.19
C GLN A 19 14.64 14.22 19.27
N LYS A 20 14.54 14.69 20.52
CA LYS A 20 14.01 13.88 21.64
C LYS A 20 12.59 13.37 21.38
N THR A 21 11.79 14.17 20.68
CA THR A 21 10.43 13.86 20.27
C THR A 21 10.31 13.87 18.75
N GLU A 22 9.34 13.14 18.21
CA GLU A 22 9.04 13.23 16.79
C GLU A 22 8.52 14.62 16.41
N TYR A 23 8.84 15.05 15.20
CA TYR A 23 8.38 16.33 14.67
C TYR A 23 8.17 16.24 13.15
N MET A 24 7.39 17.17 12.60
CA MET A 24 7.05 17.17 11.18
C MET A 24 7.61 18.40 10.47
N LEU A 25 8.20 18.17 9.30
CA LEU A 25 8.55 19.21 8.33
C LEU A 25 7.44 19.28 7.28
N ARG A 26 6.83 20.45 7.09
CA ARG A 26 5.71 20.64 6.15
C ARG A 26 6.24 21.06 4.78
N ASP A 27 5.82 20.35 3.73
CA ASP A 27 6.09 20.75 2.33
C ASP A 27 4.98 21.64 1.75
N GLY A 28 3.81 21.62 2.38
CA GLY A 28 2.61 22.32 1.92
C GLY A 28 1.55 21.37 1.38
N ASP A 29 0.32 21.86 1.25
CA ASP A 29 -0.80 21.13 0.66
C ASP A 29 -1.09 19.77 1.32
N GLY A 30 -0.85 19.66 2.63
CA GLY A 30 -1.05 18.43 3.40
C GLY A 30 0.17 17.50 3.43
N LEU A 31 1.18 17.71 2.57
CA LEU A 31 2.38 16.88 2.58
C LEU A 31 3.34 17.27 3.71
N ALA A 32 3.83 16.28 4.42
CA ALA A 32 4.79 16.46 5.51
C ALA A 32 5.73 15.26 5.68
N LEU A 33 6.93 15.54 6.15
CA LEU A 33 7.92 14.54 6.52
C LEU A 33 8.00 14.43 8.05
N LEU A 34 7.62 13.27 8.59
CA LEU A 34 7.82 12.94 10.00
C LEU A 34 9.28 12.52 10.22
N ILE A 35 9.94 13.15 11.17
CA ILE A 35 11.28 12.80 11.64
C ILE A 35 11.13 12.14 13.02
N LYS A 36 11.49 10.86 13.12
CA LYS A 36 11.46 10.13 14.40
C LYS A 36 12.76 10.35 15.18
N PRO A 37 12.75 10.19 16.53
CA PRO A 37 13.97 10.21 17.33
C PRO A 37 15.02 9.18 16.90
N SER A 38 14.60 8.07 16.28
CA SER A 38 15.50 7.07 15.69
C SER A 38 16.19 7.52 14.40
N GLY A 39 15.84 8.68 13.86
CA GLY A 39 16.32 9.21 12.58
C GLY A 39 15.61 8.67 11.35
N ARG A 40 14.65 7.75 11.52
CA ARG A 40 13.76 7.35 10.41
C ARG A 40 12.90 8.55 9.97
N LYS A 41 12.77 8.70 8.65
CA LYS A 41 12.02 9.78 8.01
C LYS A 41 10.89 9.15 7.20
N ILE A 42 9.65 9.62 7.41
CA ILE A 42 8.46 9.02 6.80
C ILE A 42 7.57 10.13 6.24
N TRP A 43 7.20 10.02 4.97
CA TRP A 43 6.25 10.92 4.33
C TRP A 43 4.83 10.60 4.76
N TYR A 44 4.09 11.65 5.11
CA TYR A 44 2.66 11.61 5.42
C TYR A 44 1.92 12.64 4.58
N PHE A 45 0.69 12.30 4.22
CA PHE A 45 -0.28 13.22 3.67
C PHE A 45 -1.39 13.45 4.69
N GLU A 46 -1.53 14.68 5.17
CA GLU A 46 -2.59 15.11 6.07
C GLU A 46 -3.77 15.67 5.29
N TYR A 47 -4.96 15.20 5.62
CA TYR A 47 -6.19 15.57 4.94
C TYR A 47 -7.40 15.45 5.86
N ALA A 48 -8.56 15.95 5.42
CA ALA A 48 -9.84 15.70 6.05
C ALA A 48 -10.68 14.84 5.09
N PRO A 49 -11.09 13.63 5.49
CA PRO A 49 -11.95 12.79 4.66
C PRO A 49 -13.29 13.48 4.39
N PRO A 50 -13.88 13.30 3.19
CA PRO A 50 -15.17 13.90 2.84
C PRO A 50 -16.30 13.55 3.83
N ALA A 51 -16.33 12.30 4.31
CA ALA A 51 -17.37 11.79 5.21
C ALA A 51 -17.23 12.27 6.67
N LEU A 52 -16.02 12.19 7.24
CA LEU A 52 -15.79 12.42 8.67
C LEU A 52 -15.43 13.86 9.01
N LYS A 53 -14.95 14.66 8.03
CA LYS A 53 -14.45 16.05 8.18
C LYS A 53 -13.41 16.28 9.29
N LYS A 54 -12.97 15.23 9.99
CA LYS A 54 -11.91 15.24 10.99
C LYS A 54 -10.57 15.02 10.30
N ARG A 55 -9.57 15.83 10.65
CA ARG A 55 -8.22 15.68 10.08
C ARG A 55 -7.61 14.33 10.47
N THR A 56 -7.06 13.66 9.48
CA THR A 56 -6.29 12.42 9.59
C THR A 56 -5.01 12.53 8.76
N LYS A 57 -4.18 11.49 8.80
CA LYS A 57 -2.98 11.39 7.99
C LYS A 57 -2.81 9.97 7.45
N ILE A 58 -2.36 9.87 6.22
CA ILE A 58 -1.99 8.60 5.58
C ILE A 58 -0.49 8.57 5.32
N SER A 59 0.14 7.42 5.57
CA SER A 59 1.57 7.23 5.29
C SER A 59 1.77 7.04 3.79
N ILE A 60 2.70 7.80 3.20
CA ILE A 60 3.13 7.60 1.81
C ILE A 60 4.29 6.60 1.77
N GLY A 61 5.26 6.72 2.68
CA GLY A 61 6.40 5.80 2.72
C GLY A 61 7.67 6.41 3.31
N PRO A 62 8.72 5.58 3.49
CA PRO A 62 9.97 6.02 4.10
C PRO A 62 10.84 6.81 3.10
N TYR A 63 11.50 7.86 3.57
CA TYR A 63 12.63 8.49 2.87
C TYR A 63 13.93 7.74 3.21
N PRO A 64 14.86 7.50 2.26
CA PRO A 64 14.91 8.05 0.90
C PRO A 64 14.23 7.22 -0.20
N VAL A 65 13.64 6.06 0.13
CA VAL A 65 12.97 5.18 -0.86
C VAL A 65 11.88 5.95 -1.61
N VAL A 66 11.07 6.71 -0.88
CA VAL A 66 10.17 7.71 -1.44
C VAL A 66 10.88 9.07 -1.41
N THR A 67 11.27 9.54 -2.59
CA THR A 67 11.90 10.85 -2.76
C THR A 67 10.89 11.98 -2.56
N LEU A 68 11.37 13.22 -2.38
CA LEU A 68 10.49 14.39 -2.29
C LEU A 68 9.59 14.56 -3.52
N ALA A 69 10.12 14.28 -4.72
CA ALA A 69 9.35 14.36 -5.96
C ALA A 69 8.21 13.33 -5.96
N MET A 70 8.52 12.06 -5.66
CA MET A 70 7.51 11.01 -5.55
C MET A 70 6.45 11.34 -4.50
N ALA A 71 6.86 11.87 -3.35
CA ALA A 71 5.93 12.28 -2.29
C ALA A 71 4.97 13.39 -2.74
N ARG A 72 5.43 14.33 -3.57
CA ARG A 72 4.58 15.37 -4.20
C ARG A 72 3.63 14.80 -5.24
N ASP A 73 4.06 13.78 -6.00
CA ASP A 73 3.19 13.08 -6.94
C ASP A 73 2.07 12.32 -6.23
N PHE A 74 2.40 11.56 -5.17
CA PHE A 74 1.41 10.90 -4.32
C PHE A 74 0.43 11.89 -3.69
N ARG A 75 0.93 13.04 -3.20
CA ARG A 75 0.07 14.13 -2.71
C ARG A 75 -0.93 14.57 -3.78
N LEU A 76 -0.50 14.77 -5.03
CA LEU A 76 -1.39 15.16 -6.12
C LEU A 76 -2.44 14.09 -6.40
N GLN A 77 -2.05 12.81 -6.42
CA GLN A 77 -2.97 11.68 -6.59
C GLN A 77 -4.03 11.66 -5.48
N TYR A 78 -3.63 11.74 -4.20
CA TYR A 78 -4.57 11.75 -3.08
C TYR A 78 -5.48 12.98 -3.08
N ARG A 79 -4.99 14.15 -3.48
CA ARG A 79 -5.85 15.33 -3.64
C ARG A 79 -6.88 15.15 -4.75
N ARG A 80 -6.55 14.47 -5.85
CA ARG A 80 -7.52 14.15 -6.91
C ARG A 80 -8.63 13.24 -6.39
N LEU A 81 -8.30 12.22 -5.60
CA LEU A 81 -9.29 11.35 -4.95
C LEU A 81 -10.22 12.16 -4.04
N LEU A 82 -9.67 13.07 -3.23
CA LEU A 82 -10.47 13.92 -2.35
C LEU A 82 -11.43 14.84 -3.11
N VAL A 83 -11.00 15.40 -4.25
CA VAL A 83 -11.87 16.21 -5.12
C VAL A 83 -13.03 15.37 -5.69
N GLN A 84 -12.80 14.08 -5.94
CA GLN A 84 -13.82 13.13 -6.36
C GLN A 84 -14.70 12.64 -5.20
N GLY A 85 -14.46 13.08 -3.96
CA GLY A 85 -15.21 12.63 -2.79
C GLY A 85 -14.78 11.26 -2.25
N ILE A 86 -13.63 10.74 -2.71
CA ILE A 86 -13.10 9.43 -2.32
C ILE A 86 -12.06 9.64 -1.21
N ASP A 87 -12.15 8.85 -0.13
CA ASP A 87 -11.12 8.80 0.90
C ASP A 87 -9.88 8.04 0.38
N PRO A 88 -8.68 8.66 0.32
CA PRO A 88 -7.45 8.01 -0.11
C PRO A 88 -7.14 6.71 0.64
N GLN A 89 -7.42 6.64 1.95
CA GLN A 89 -7.13 5.44 2.73
C GLN A 89 -8.05 4.29 2.31
N ALA A 90 -9.36 4.54 2.22
CA ALA A 90 -10.32 3.53 1.79
C ALA A 90 -10.04 3.05 0.36
N HIS A 91 -9.60 3.96 -0.53
CA HIS A 91 -9.22 3.59 -1.89
C HIS A 91 -8.03 2.63 -1.93
N LEU A 92 -6.98 2.86 -1.13
CA LEU A 92 -5.84 1.95 -1.06
C LEU A 92 -6.23 0.59 -0.47
N GLU A 93 -7.08 0.57 0.56
CA GLU A 93 -7.60 -0.67 1.15
C GLU A 93 -8.41 -1.46 0.12
N GLN A 94 -9.27 -0.79 -0.67
CA GLN A 94 -10.03 -1.43 -1.75
C GLN A 94 -9.10 -2.01 -2.84
N VAL A 95 -8.11 -1.24 -3.30
CA VAL A 95 -7.16 -1.74 -4.31
C VAL A 95 -6.36 -2.94 -3.79
N ALA A 96 -5.94 -2.91 -2.52
CA ALA A 96 -5.23 -4.03 -1.91
C ALA A 96 -6.12 -5.28 -1.77
N GLU A 97 -7.40 -5.09 -1.43
CA GLU A 97 -8.39 -6.15 -1.38
C GLU A 97 -8.64 -6.76 -2.76
N GLU A 98 -8.84 -5.93 -3.79
CA GLU A 98 -9.03 -6.37 -5.17
C GLU A 98 -7.82 -7.17 -5.67
N GLN A 99 -6.59 -6.73 -5.36
CA GLN A 99 -5.38 -7.48 -5.67
C GLN A 99 -5.31 -8.81 -4.91
N ARG A 100 -5.71 -8.84 -3.63
CA ARG A 100 -5.76 -10.08 -2.84
C ARG A 100 -6.76 -11.06 -3.45
N LEU A 101 -7.96 -10.60 -3.77
CA LEU A 101 -9.00 -11.41 -4.40
C LEU A 101 -8.57 -11.92 -5.77
N GLN A 102 -7.91 -11.08 -6.59
CA GLN A 102 -7.36 -11.54 -7.87
C GLN A 102 -6.34 -12.66 -7.69
N ASN A 103 -5.45 -12.56 -6.69
CA ASN A 103 -4.47 -13.61 -6.39
C ASN A 103 -5.13 -14.89 -5.82
N GLU A 104 -6.17 -14.73 -5.01
CA GLU A 104 -6.92 -15.85 -4.40
C GLU A 104 -7.87 -16.56 -5.38
N CYS A 105 -8.39 -15.85 -6.37
CA CYS A 105 -9.30 -16.38 -7.40
C CYS A 105 -8.58 -16.96 -8.63
N THR A 106 -7.26 -17.20 -8.55
CA THR A 106 -6.51 -17.92 -9.59
C THR A 106 -6.92 -19.38 -9.64
N LEU A 107 -6.91 -19.98 -10.84
CA LEU A 107 -7.25 -21.39 -11.01
C LEU A 107 -6.28 -22.28 -10.22
N GLU A 108 -5.02 -21.87 -10.11
CA GLU A 108 -4.01 -22.52 -9.28
C GLU A 108 -4.44 -22.60 -7.81
N LYS A 109 -4.90 -21.48 -7.23
CA LYS A 109 -5.28 -21.44 -5.82
C LYS A 109 -6.56 -22.22 -5.55
N VAL A 110 -7.53 -22.15 -6.46
CA VAL A 110 -8.76 -22.93 -6.40
C VAL A 110 -8.46 -24.44 -6.52
N ALA A 111 -7.58 -24.83 -7.44
CA ALA A 111 -7.14 -26.21 -7.59
C ALA A 111 -6.39 -26.73 -6.36
N GLU A 112 -5.58 -25.89 -5.72
CA GLU A 112 -4.87 -26.25 -4.48
C GLU A 112 -5.87 -26.52 -3.34
N GLN A 113 -6.87 -25.65 -3.17
CA GLN A 113 -7.92 -25.84 -2.17
C GLN A 113 -8.75 -27.09 -2.45
N TRP A 114 -9.15 -27.31 -3.70
CA TRP A 114 -9.86 -28.51 -4.14
C TRP A 114 -9.07 -29.78 -3.84
N LEU A 115 -7.78 -29.82 -4.16
CA LEU A 115 -6.93 -30.99 -3.93
C LEU A 115 -6.77 -31.30 -2.44
N LYS A 116 -6.65 -30.27 -1.58
CA LYS A 116 -6.63 -30.42 -0.11
C LYS A 116 -7.95 -30.99 0.41
N GLU A 117 -9.08 -30.47 -0.06
CA GLU A 117 -10.41 -30.97 0.32
C GLU A 117 -10.63 -32.41 -0.18
N LYS A 118 -10.12 -32.73 -1.37
CA LYS A 118 -10.21 -34.07 -1.94
C LYS A 118 -9.37 -35.09 -1.18
N LYS A 119 -8.16 -34.72 -0.73
CA LYS A 119 -7.35 -35.53 0.19
C LYS A 119 -8.03 -35.78 1.53
N ARG A 120 -8.85 -34.82 2.00
CA ARG A 120 -9.61 -34.94 3.26
C ARG A 120 -10.83 -35.84 3.13
N THR A 121 -11.54 -35.76 2.01
CA THR A 121 -12.84 -36.41 1.80
C THR A 121 -12.75 -37.74 1.06
N SER A 122 -11.61 -38.06 0.47
CA SER A 122 -11.34 -39.30 -0.25
C SER A 122 -9.97 -39.81 0.15
N ASP A 123 -9.77 -41.14 0.23
CA ASP A 123 -8.46 -41.79 0.47
C ASP A 123 -7.53 -41.62 -0.75
N LEU A 124 -7.31 -40.38 -1.17
CA LEU A 124 -6.39 -40.05 -2.24
C LEU A 124 -4.97 -40.18 -1.69
N SER A 125 -4.26 -41.22 -2.15
CA SER A 125 -2.83 -41.39 -1.85
C SER A 125 -2.05 -40.11 -2.17
N GLU A 126 -1.04 -39.82 -1.36
CA GLU A 126 -0.17 -38.65 -1.55
C GLU A 126 0.45 -38.61 -2.95
N ASP A 127 0.80 -39.77 -3.49
CA ASP A 127 1.45 -39.88 -4.80
C ASP A 127 0.47 -39.57 -5.93
N HIS A 128 -0.77 -40.06 -5.84
CA HIS A 128 -1.80 -39.71 -6.83
C HIS A 128 -2.13 -38.21 -6.81
N ALA A 129 -2.14 -37.59 -5.63
CA ALA A 129 -2.34 -36.16 -5.53
C ALA A 129 -1.18 -35.35 -6.13
N LYS A 130 0.07 -35.82 -5.98
CA LYS A 130 1.24 -35.20 -6.63
C LYS A 130 1.13 -35.29 -8.15
N ASP A 131 0.71 -36.44 -8.67
CA ASP A 131 0.54 -36.65 -10.11
C ASP A 131 -0.55 -35.74 -10.70
N VAL A 132 -1.70 -35.66 -10.03
CA VAL A 132 -2.80 -34.75 -10.40
C VAL A 132 -2.32 -33.30 -10.41
N TRP A 133 -1.60 -32.87 -9.37
CA TRP A 133 -1.06 -31.51 -9.31
C TRP A 133 -0.08 -31.22 -10.45
N ARG A 134 0.83 -32.16 -10.73
CA ARG A 134 1.83 -32.03 -11.81
C ARG A 134 1.19 -31.94 -13.19
N SER A 135 0.09 -32.66 -13.41
CA SER A 135 -0.71 -32.54 -14.63
C SER A 135 -1.38 -31.18 -14.76
N LEU A 136 -1.89 -30.62 -13.67
CA LEU A 136 -2.48 -29.27 -13.67
C LEU A 136 -1.43 -28.20 -13.97
N GLU A 137 -0.24 -28.29 -13.34
CA GLU A 137 0.90 -27.41 -13.60
C GLU A 137 1.39 -27.46 -15.05
N MET A 138 1.42 -28.65 -15.67
CA MET A 138 1.97 -28.80 -17.02
C MET A 138 0.96 -28.42 -18.11
N HIS A 139 -0.33 -28.67 -17.90
CA HIS A 139 -1.31 -28.64 -18.98
C HIS A 139 -2.45 -27.64 -18.79
N VAL A 140 -2.71 -27.20 -17.56
CA VAL A 140 -3.88 -26.36 -17.25
C VAL A 140 -3.45 -24.95 -16.85
N PHE A 141 -2.58 -24.82 -15.86
CA PHE A 141 -2.12 -23.53 -15.36
C PHE A 141 -1.41 -22.64 -16.40
N PRO A 142 -0.63 -23.17 -17.36
CA PRO A 142 0.00 -22.32 -18.38
C PRO A 142 -1.00 -21.61 -19.30
N SER A 143 -2.23 -22.12 -19.42
CA SER A 143 -3.27 -21.56 -20.29
C SER A 143 -4.41 -20.89 -19.52
N PHE A 144 -4.63 -21.27 -18.26
CA PHE A 144 -5.81 -20.88 -17.47
C PHE A 144 -5.49 -20.49 -16.01
N GLY A 145 -4.22 -20.51 -15.62
CA GLY A 145 -3.71 -20.20 -14.28
C GLY A 145 -3.71 -18.72 -13.95
#